data_AF-B6BEP1-F1
#
_entry.id   AF-B6BEP1-F1
#
_cell.length_a   1.000
_cell.length_b   1.000
_cell.length_c   1.000
_cell.angle_alpha   90.00
_cell.angle_beta   90.00
_cell.angle_gamma   90.00
#
_symmetry.space_group_name_H-M   'P 1'
#
loop_
_entity.id
_entity.type
_entity.pdbx_description
1 polymer ?
#
loop_
_entity_poly.entity_id
_entity_poly.type
_entity_poly.pdbx_seq_one_letter_code
_entity_poly.pdbx_strand_id
1 'polypeptide(L)'
;MTDTAKVLLDLLDLETLDTNLYRGSGSGGETPTRIYGGQVIAQALAAAYASVSGRLCHSLHAYFIRPGDPSRPVIYEVDPSRDGRSFTTRRVVAMQNGKQILNLAASFHAQEDGWQHQHPMPEVAGPESLEPRHEILLRNAFSTFFWIDRKLDLSVVFLTQLAPSSSYPSRPELKALVHGALTA
;
A
#
# COMPACT_ATOMS: atom_id res chain seq x y z
N MET A 1 -2.02 -23.99 4.56
CA MET A 1 -1.86 -22.52 4.46
C MET A 1 -3.19 -21.89 4.79
N THR A 2 -3.21 -20.84 5.61
CA THR A 2 -4.43 -20.04 5.85
C THR A 2 -4.96 -19.53 4.50
N ASP A 3 -6.28 -19.48 4.36
CA ASP A 3 -6.97 -19.06 3.12
C ASP A 3 -6.41 -17.73 2.58
N THR A 4 -6.16 -16.76 3.47
CA THR A 4 -5.59 -15.45 3.14
C THR A 4 -4.17 -15.52 2.56
N ALA A 5 -3.31 -16.42 3.04
CA ALA A 5 -1.95 -16.55 2.54
C ALA A 5 -1.95 -17.08 1.10
N LYS A 6 -2.89 -18.00 0.79
CA LYS A 6 -3.08 -18.49 -0.57
C LYS A 6 -3.56 -17.37 -1.49
N VAL A 7 -4.57 -16.60 -1.07
CA VAL A 7 -5.05 -15.43 -1.84
C VAL A 7 -3.91 -14.45 -2.15
N LEU A 8 -3.03 -14.17 -1.19
CA LEU A 8 -1.88 -13.30 -1.44
C LEU A 8 -0.91 -13.90 -2.45
N LEU A 9 -0.59 -15.20 -2.35
CA LEU A 9 0.31 -15.85 -3.31
C LEU A 9 -0.30 -15.86 -4.72
N ASP A 10 -1.60 -16.16 -4.85
CA ASP A 10 -2.31 -16.14 -6.12
C ASP A 10 -2.33 -14.71 -6.72
N LEU A 11 -2.36 -13.66 -5.89
CA LEU A 11 -2.24 -12.27 -6.36
C LEU A 11 -0.84 -11.91 -6.87
N LEU A 12 0.20 -12.60 -6.40
CA LEU A 12 1.60 -12.37 -6.79
C LEU A 12 2.03 -13.27 -7.96
N ASP A 13 1.24 -14.29 -8.29
CA ASP A 13 1.44 -15.13 -9.47
C ASP A 13 0.93 -14.41 -10.72
N LEU A 14 1.83 -13.71 -11.41
CA LEU A 14 1.48 -12.89 -12.56
C LEU A 14 1.41 -13.71 -13.85
N GLU A 15 0.41 -13.44 -14.67
CA GLU A 15 0.33 -13.98 -16.03
C GLU A 15 1.43 -13.32 -16.88
N THR A 16 2.27 -14.12 -17.52
CA THR A 16 3.26 -13.62 -18.50
C THR A 16 2.56 -13.42 -19.84
N LEU A 17 2.59 -12.19 -20.35
CA LEU A 17 2.02 -11.84 -21.65
C LEU A 17 3.05 -11.93 -22.78
N ASP A 18 4.26 -11.46 -22.50
CA ASP A 18 5.40 -11.48 -23.41
C ASP A 18 6.70 -11.33 -22.59
N THR A 19 7.83 -11.27 -23.28
CA THR A 19 9.15 -10.96 -22.72
C THR A 19 9.07 -9.65 -21.94
N ASN A 20 9.33 -9.74 -20.63
CA ASN A 20 9.30 -8.62 -19.71
C ASN A 20 7.94 -7.88 -19.61
N LEU A 21 6.84 -8.54 -19.98
CA LEU A 21 5.49 -7.98 -19.93
C LEU A 21 4.56 -8.93 -19.18
N TYR A 22 3.98 -8.44 -18.10
CA TYR A 22 3.19 -9.24 -17.16
C TYR A 22 1.83 -8.62 -16.88
N ARG A 23 0.85 -9.44 -16.51
CA ARG A 23 -0.49 -9.02 -16.09
C ARG A 23 -0.77 -9.49 -14.67
N GLY A 24 -1.12 -8.54 -13.80
CA GLY A 24 -1.61 -8.81 -12.46
C GLY A 24 -3.08 -8.41 -12.28
N SER A 25 -3.75 -9.03 -11.31
CA SER A 25 -5.09 -8.61 -10.92
C SER A 25 -5.06 -7.25 -10.24
N GLY A 26 -6.03 -6.38 -10.57
CA GLY A 26 -6.29 -5.13 -9.84
C GLY A 26 -7.24 -5.30 -8.64
N SER A 27 -7.95 -6.42 -8.55
CA SER A 27 -8.85 -6.73 -7.44
C SER A 27 -8.10 -7.42 -6.29
N GLY A 28 -8.73 -7.53 -5.11
CA GLY A 28 -8.16 -8.24 -3.94
C GLY A 28 -7.72 -7.37 -2.76
N GLY A 29 -7.84 -6.04 -2.86
CA GLY A 29 -7.58 -5.11 -1.75
C GLY A 29 -8.82 -4.83 -0.87
N GLU A 30 -8.60 -4.28 0.33
CA GLU A 30 -9.67 -3.94 1.30
C GLU A 30 -10.66 -2.87 0.76
N THR A 31 -10.28 -2.05 -0.23
CA THR A 31 -11.11 -0.94 -0.72
C THR A 31 -11.62 -1.15 -2.15
N PRO A 32 -12.92 -0.96 -2.41
CA PRO A 32 -13.49 -1.13 -3.76
C PRO A 32 -13.20 0.06 -4.69
N THR A 33 -12.68 1.17 -4.16
CA THR A 33 -12.54 2.44 -4.90
C THR A 33 -11.20 2.62 -5.59
N ARG A 34 -10.12 2.02 -5.06
CA ARG A 34 -8.77 2.12 -5.62
C ARG A 34 -7.94 0.90 -5.26
N ILE A 35 -6.98 0.55 -6.10
CA ILE A 35 -6.06 -0.55 -5.81
C ILE A 35 -5.19 -0.17 -4.61
N TYR A 36 -4.97 -1.11 -3.69
CA TYR A 36 -4.07 -0.92 -2.56
C TYR A 36 -2.62 -0.75 -3.06
N GLY A 37 -1.93 0.30 -2.60
CA GLY A 37 -0.59 0.61 -3.08
C GLY A 37 0.43 -0.52 -2.86
N GLY A 38 0.32 -1.24 -1.72
CA GLY A 38 1.18 -2.39 -1.43
C GLY A 38 1.00 -3.53 -2.42
N GLN A 39 -0.21 -3.75 -2.94
CA GLN A 39 -0.47 -4.74 -3.99
C GLN A 39 0.26 -4.38 -5.28
N VAL A 40 0.15 -3.12 -5.73
CA VAL A 40 0.81 -2.68 -6.97
C VAL A 40 2.34 -2.76 -6.85
N ILE A 41 2.91 -2.40 -5.69
CA ILE A 41 4.35 -2.54 -5.44
C ILE A 41 4.76 -4.01 -5.43
N ALA A 42 4.02 -4.88 -4.74
CA ALA A 42 4.36 -6.29 -4.61
C ALA A 42 4.30 -7.00 -5.97
N GLN A 43 3.27 -6.74 -6.77
CA GLN A 43 3.16 -7.26 -8.13
C GLN A 43 4.25 -6.68 -9.04
N ALA A 44 4.54 -5.37 -8.99
CA ALA A 44 5.64 -4.80 -9.77
C ALA A 44 7.00 -5.41 -9.40
N LEU A 45 7.25 -5.68 -8.12
CA LEU A 45 8.46 -6.37 -7.67
C LEU A 45 8.49 -7.83 -8.11
N ALA A 46 7.34 -8.54 -8.09
CA ALA A 46 7.23 -9.90 -8.62
C ALA A 46 7.54 -9.95 -10.13
N ALA A 47 7.02 -8.99 -10.90
CA ALA A 47 7.35 -8.84 -12.32
C ALA A 47 8.86 -8.60 -12.53
N ALA A 48 9.49 -7.75 -11.70
CA ALA A 48 10.92 -7.56 -11.76
C ALA A 48 11.70 -8.85 -11.46
N TYR A 49 11.32 -9.60 -10.42
CA TYR A 49 11.92 -10.89 -10.07
C TYR A 49 11.79 -11.92 -11.20
N ALA A 50 10.70 -11.94 -11.95
CA ALA A 50 10.53 -12.83 -13.10
C ALA A 50 11.59 -12.62 -14.20
N SER A 51 12.26 -11.45 -14.21
CA SER A 51 13.35 -11.10 -15.15
C SER A 51 14.77 -11.19 -14.54
N VAL A 52 14.90 -11.66 -13.29
CA VAL A 52 16.17 -11.71 -12.54
C VAL A 52 16.37 -13.09 -11.91
N SER A 53 17.51 -13.73 -12.16
CA SER A 53 17.85 -15.03 -11.58
C SER A 53 18.98 -14.94 -10.55
N GLY A 54 18.84 -15.65 -9.43
CA GLY A 54 19.91 -15.84 -8.44
C GLY A 54 20.33 -14.58 -7.67
N ARG A 55 19.49 -13.54 -7.62
CA ARG A 55 19.77 -12.28 -6.90
C ARG A 55 18.57 -11.85 -6.07
N LEU A 56 18.82 -11.18 -4.96
CA LEU A 56 17.79 -10.65 -4.07
C LEU A 56 17.67 -9.14 -4.25
N CYS A 57 16.43 -8.65 -4.26
CA CYS A 57 16.16 -7.22 -4.21
C CYS A 57 16.60 -6.66 -2.86
N HIS A 58 17.42 -5.61 -2.87
CA HIS A 58 17.92 -4.98 -1.65
C HIS A 58 17.42 -3.53 -1.49
N SER A 59 16.92 -2.92 -2.58
CA SER A 59 16.26 -1.63 -2.52
C SER A 59 15.28 -1.47 -3.66
N LEU A 60 14.24 -0.68 -3.42
CA LEU A 60 13.32 -0.23 -4.44
C LEU A 60 12.86 1.20 -4.16
N HIS A 61 12.51 1.92 -5.22
CA HIS A 61 11.90 3.24 -5.18
C HIS A 61 10.64 3.21 -6.03
N ALA A 62 9.57 3.84 -5.56
CA ALA A 62 8.26 3.77 -6.18
C ALA A 62 7.58 5.15 -6.16
N TYR A 63 7.03 5.54 -7.31
CA TYR A 63 6.23 6.75 -7.47
C TYR A 63 4.83 6.38 -7.96
N PHE A 64 3.82 6.63 -7.13
CA PHE A 64 2.42 6.51 -7.53
C PHE A 64 2.01 7.75 -8.31
N ILE A 65 1.58 7.55 -9.55
CA ILE A 65 1.26 8.63 -10.49
C ILE A 65 -0.25 8.84 -10.54
N ARG A 66 -1.02 7.75 -10.50
CA ARG A 66 -2.48 7.76 -10.64
C ARG A 66 -3.12 6.70 -9.75
N PRO A 67 -4.37 6.91 -9.28
CA PRO A 67 -5.12 5.85 -8.62
C PRO A 67 -5.38 4.70 -9.61
N GLY A 68 -5.15 3.46 -9.17
CA GLY A 68 -5.52 2.28 -9.93
C GLY A 68 -7.00 1.93 -9.78
N ASP A 69 -7.62 1.41 -10.83
CA ASP A 69 -8.98 0.90 -10.90
C ASP A 69 -9.02 -0.60 -10.53
N PRO A 70 -9.65 -0.99 -9.40
CA PRO A 70 -9.70 -2.40 -8.95
C PRO A 70 -10.46 -3.34 -9.87
N SER A 71 -11.33 -2.80 -10.73
CA SER A 71 -12.14 -3.61 -11.65
C SER A 71 -11.36 -4.07 -12.89
N ARG A 72 -10.11 -3.62 -13.05
CA ARG A 72 -9.30 -3.83 -14.26
C ARG A 72 -7.95 -4.44 -13.90
N PRO A 73 -7.39 -5.30 -14.75
CA PRO A 73 -6.03 -5.80 -14.56
C PRO A 73 -5.01 -4.67 -14.68
N VAL A 74 -3.81 -4.91 -14.15
CA VAL A 74 -2.66 -4.02 -14.26
C VAL A 74 -1.61 -4.70 -15.14
N ILE A 75 -1.09 -3.95 -16.12
CA ILE A 75 0.03 -4.40 -16.96
C ILE A 75 1.32 -3.90 -16.35
N TYR A 76 2.28 -4.79 -16.15
CA TYR A 76 3.61 -4.48 -15.64
C TYR A 76 4.62 -4.72 -16.75
N GLU A 77 5.20 -3.63 -17.24
CA GLU A 77 6.28 -3.66 -18.22
C GLU A 77 7.61 -3.50 -17.49
N VAL A 78 8.52 -4.44 -17.70
CA VAL A 78 9.84 -4.45 -17.08
C VAL A 78 10.88 -4.03 -18.10
N ASP A 79 11.65 -3.00 -17.77
CA ASP A 79 12.83 -2.59 -18.52
C ASP A 79 14.08 -3.16 -17.81
N PRO A 80 14.84 -4.07 -18.47
CA PRO A 80 16.11 -4.59 -17.96
C PRO A 80 17.22 -3.55 -18.09
N SER A 81 17.16 -2.50 -17.27
CA SER A 81 18.03 -1.33 -17.40
C SER A 81 19.53 -1.65 -17.28
N ARG A 82 19.92 -2.66 -16.48
CA ARG A 82 21.32 -3.08 -16.33
C ARG A 82 21.46 -4.49 -15.75
N ASP A 83 22.34 -5.30 -16.33
CA ASP A 83 22.86 -6.54 -15.73
C ASP A 83 24.38 -6.45 -15.55
N GLY A 84 24.80 -6.10 -14.34
CA GLY A 84 26.20 -6.07 -13.93
C GLY A 84 26.65 -7.34 -13.25
N ARG A 85 27.93 -7.41 -12.89
CA ARG A 85 28.50 -8.56 -12.16
C ARG A 85 27.85 -8.78 -10.79
N SER A 86 27.78 -7.73 -9.97
CA SER A 86 27.19 -7.81 -8.61
C SER A 86 25.76 -7.27 -8.55
N PHE A 87 25.45 -6.23 -9.33
CA PHE A 87 24.16 -5.54 -9.30
C PHE A 87 23.37 -5.76 -10.59
N THR A 88 22.06 -5.96 -10.43
CA THR A 88 21.06 -5.92 -11.51
C THR A 88 20.04 -4.84 -11.19
N THR A 89 19.67 -4.05 -12.19
CA THR A 89 18.66 -2.99 -12.04
C THR A 89 17.51 -3.27 -12.99
N ARG A 90 16.28 -3.14 -12.48
CA ARG A 90 15.04 -3.22 -13.25
C ARG A 90 14.21 -1.97 -13.00
N ARG A 91 13.65 -1.41 -14.06
CA ARG A 91 12.58 -0.43 -13.97
C ARG A 91 11.27 -1.13 -14.32
N VAL A 92 10.21 -0.85 -13.58
CA VAL A 92 8.88 -1.40 -13.83
C VAL A 92 7.90 -0.26 -13.98
N VAL A 93 7.12 -0.29 -15.05
CA VAL A 93 6.02 0.64 -15.28
C VAL A 93 4.72 -0.15 -15.16
N ALA A 94 3.89 0.20 -14.18
CA ALA A 94 2.57 -0.36 -14.05
C ALA A 94 1.56 0.52 -14.79
N MET A 95 0.71 -0.08 -15.60
CA MET A 95 -0.21 0.62 -16.49
C MET A 95 -1.63 0.07 -16.41
N GLN A 96 -2.59 0.98 -16.55
CA GLN A 96 -3.98 0.67 -16.85
C GLN A 96 -4.47 1.61 -17.94
N ASN A 97 -5.16 1.08 -18.95
CA ASN A 97 -5.71 1.86 -20.08
C ASN A 97 -4.66 2.71 -20.81
N GLY A 98 -3.45 2.17 -20.97
CA GLY A 98 -2.32 2.89 -21.57
C GLY A 98 -1.80 4.07 -20.72
N LYS A 99 -2.22 4.20 -19.47
CA LYS A 99 -1.77 5.25 -18.54
C LYS A 99 -0.97 4.62 -17.40
N GLN A 100 0.18 5.22 -17.11
CA GLN A 100 1.02 4.80 -15.98
C GLN A 100 0.33 5.13 -14.66
N ILE A 101 0.28 4.15 -13.76
CA ILE A 101 -0.23 4.30 -12.39
C ILE A 101 0.91 4.24 -11.36
N LEU A 102 2.01 3.55 -11.67
CA LEU A 102 3.20 3.40 -10.84
C LEU A 102 4.45 3.37 -11.73
N ASN A 103 5.49 4.07 -11.30
CA ASN A 103 6.86 3.81 -11.75
C ASN A 103 7.67 3.26 -10.57
N LEU A 104 8.33 2.13 -10.78
CA LEU A 104 9.19 1.49 -9.80
C LEU A 104 10.59 1.27 -10.37
N ALA A 105 11.62 1.48 -9.56
CA ALA A 105 12.98 1.07 -9.84
C ALA A 105 13.44 0.15 -8.71
N ALA A 106 13.94 -1.04 -9.06
CA ALA A 106 14.44 -2.03 -8.12
C ALA A 106 15.90 -2.37 -8.42
N SER A 107 16.67 -2.53 -7.36
CA SER A 107 18.07 -2.98 -7.42
C SER A 107 18.21 -4.33 -6.72
N PHE A 108 18.89 -5.23 -7.41
CA PHE A 108 19.13 -6.60 -7.01
C PHE A 108 20.63 -6.82 -6.86
N HIS A 109 21.00 -7.62 -5.86
CA HIS A 109 22.39 -7.94 -5.57
C HIS A 109 22.56 -9.45 -5.41
N ALA A 110 23.71 -9.97 -5.83
CA ALA A 110 24.12 -11.32 -5.48
C ALA A 110 24.33 -11.43 -3.96
N GLN A 111 24.08 -12.59 -3.37
CA GLN A 111 24.41 -12.76 -1.95
C GLN A 111 25.94 -12.78 -1.80
N GLU A 112 26.46 -11.97 -0.89
CA GLU A 112 27.89 -11.85 -0.60
C GLU A 112 28.08 -11.68 0.91
N ASP A 113 29.19 -12.21 1.44
CA ASP A 113 29.57 -12.00 2.83
C ASP A 113 30.10 -10.58 3.05
N GLY A 114 29.85 -10.03 4.23
CA GLY A 114 30.27 -8.68 4.56
C GLY A 114 30.06 -8.32 6.02
N TRP A 115 30.26 -7.05 6.33
CA TRP A 115 30.03 -6.51 7.67
C TRP A 115 28.55 -6.56 8.01
N GLN A 116 28.25 -7.02 9.22
CA GLN A 116 26.89 -7.06 9.75
C GLN A 116 26.79 -6.17 10.97
N HIS A 117 25.90 -5.17 10.88
CA HIS A 117 25.59 -4.27 11.98
C HIS A 117 24.14 -3.82 11.84
N GLN A 118 23.40 -3.83 12.95
CA GLN A 118 22.05 -3.28 13.05
C GLN A 118 21.86 -2.66 14.43
N HIS A 119 20.94 -1.70 14.55
CA HIS A 119 20.52 -1.20 15.86
C HIS A 119 19.83 -2.31 16.66
N PRO A 120 19.95 -2.31 18.01
CA PRO A 120 19.18 -3.22 18.84
C PRO A 120 17.68 -2.95 18.66
N MET A 121 16.88 -4.02 18.65
CA MET A 121 15.41 -3.91 18.62
C MET A 121 14.91 -3.26 19.93
N PRO A 122 13.94 -2.32 19.88
CA PRO A 122 13.39 -1.73 21.09
C PRO A 122 12.66 -2.76 21.95
N GLU A 123 12.72 -2.61 23.28
CA GLU A 123 11.95 -3.44 24.20
C GLU A 123 10.48 -3.01 24.18
N VAL A 124 9.62 -3.89 23.67
CA VAL A 124 8.17 -3.70 23.58
C VAL A 124 7.47 -4.98 24.05
N ALA A 125 6.21 -4.84 24.49
CA ALA A 125 5.43 -6.00 24.89
C ALA A 125 5.19 -6.95 23.71
N GLY A 126 5.16 -8.26 23.99
CA GLY A 126 4.96 -9.29 22.96
C GLY A 126 3.55 -9.27 22.37
N PRO A 127 3.35 -9.80 21.15
CA PRO A 127 2.06 -9.74 20.45
C PRO A 127 0.91 -10.42 21.21
N GLU A 128 1.19 -11.42 22.05
CA GLU A 128 0.21 -12.09 22.92
C GLU A 128 -0.43 -11.14 23.96
N SER A 129 0.22 -10.01 24.24
CA SER A 129 -0.30 -8.98 25.14
C SER A 129 -1.13 -7.91 24.43
N LEU A 130 -1.19 -7.95 23.09
CA LEU A 130 -1.89 -6.97 22.26
C LEU A 130 -3.23 -7.53 21.79
N GLU A 131 -4.24 -6.68 21.80
CA GLU A 131 -5.54 -7.02 21.24
C GLU A 131 -5.48 -7.11 19.71
N PRO A 132 -6.05 -8.15 19.09
CA PRO A 132 -6.10 -8.28 17.64
C PRO A 132 -6.80 -7.09 16.97
N ARG A 133 -6.27 -6.61 15.84
CA ARG A 133 -6.84 -5.47 15.08
C ARG A 133 -8.34 -5.63 14.79
N HIS A 134 -8.80 -6.84 14.48
CA HIS A 134 -10.22 -7.07 14.15
C HIS A 134 -11.14 -6.86 15.36
N GLU A 135 -10.70 -7.21 16.57
CA GLU A 135 -11.46 -6.95 17.81
C GLU A 135 -11.48 -5.44 18.13
N ILE A 136 -10.36 -4.75 17.96
CA ILE A 136 -10.28 -3.28 18.08
C ILE A 136 -11.26 -2.61 17.13
N LEU A 137 -11.31 -3.04 15.86
CA LEU A 137 -12.22 -2.50 14.85
C LEU A 137 -13.69 -2.74 15.20
N LEU A 138 -14.04 -3.93 15.70
CA LEU A 138 -15.40 -4.25 16.12
C LEU A 138 -15.84 -3.42 17.33
N ARG A 139 -14.95 -3.22 18.32
CA ARG A 139 -15.22 -2.37 19.48
C ARG A 139 -15.37 -0.88 19.10
N ASN A 140 -14.57 -0.42 18.14
CA ASN A 140 -14.52 0.99 17.73
C ASN A 140 -15.40 1.32 16.51
N ALA A 141 -16.34 0.44 16.11
CA ALA A 141 -17.24 0.66 14.97
C ALA A 141 -18.15 1.90 15.10
N PHE A 142 -18.13 2.60 16.25
CA PHE A 142 -18.82 3.87 16.52
C PHE A 142 -17.89 5.01 16.97
N SER A 143 -16.56 4.89 16.86
CA SER A 143 -15.68 5.79 17.60
C SER A 143 -15.48 7.15 16.92
N THR A 144 -16.16 8.16 17.44
CA THR A 144 -15.69 9.55 17.46
C THR A 144 -14.35 9.60 18.21
N PHE A 145 -13.31 10.16 17.59
CA PHE A 145 -12.03 10.40 18.27
C PHE A 145 -12.00 11.83 18.83
N PHE A 146 -11.66 11.97 20.11
CA PHE A 146 -11.49 13.26 20.76
C PHE A 146 -10.00 13.54 20.92
N TRP A 147 -9.54 14.64 20.32
CA TRP A 147 -8.22 15.19 20.57
C TRP A 147 -8.37 16.52 21.30
N ILE A 148 -7.78 16.63 22.49
CA ILE A 148 -7.86 17.83 23.34
C ILE A 148 -6.44 18.36 23.53
N ASP A 149 -6.19 19.56 23.03
CA ASP A 149 -4.97 20.32 23.35
C ASP A 149 -5.29 21.32 24.46
N ARG A 150 -4.90 20.97 25.69
CA ARG A 150 -5.10 21.82 26.88
C ARG A 150 -4.22 23.07 26.91
N LYS A 151 -3.17 23.14 26.08
CA LYS A 151 -2.27 24.31 26.03
C LYS A 151 -2.82 25.40 25.12
N LEU A 152 -3.55 25.00 24.07
CA LEU A 152 -4.15 25.90 23.10
C LEU A 152 -5.68 26.05 23.28
N ASP A 153 -6.26 25.42 24.31
CA ASP A 153 -7.70 25.35 24.58
C ASP A 153 -8.52 24.89 23.36
N LEU A 154 -7.99 23.90 22.63
CA LEU A 154 -8.59 23.38 21.41
C LEU A 154 -9.16 21.98 21.64
N SER A 155 -10.42 21.78 21.26
CA SER A 155 -11.05 20.46 21.21
C SER A 155 -11.38 20.10 19.77
N VAL A 156 -10.79 19.02 19.26
CA VAL A 156 -11.04 18.52 17.91
C VAL A 156 -11.80 17.21 18.01
N VAL A 157 -12.99 17.21 17.41
CA VAL A 157 -13.87 16.04 17.30
C VAL A 157 -13.71 15.45 15.90
N PHE A 158 -13.04 14.30 15.79
CA PHE A 158 -12.93 13.57 14.54
C PHE A 158 -14.11 12.61 14.40
N LEU A 159 -15.05 12.97 13.52
CA LEU A 159 -16.14 12.09 13.08
C LEU A 159 -15.64 11.25 11.89
N THR A 160 -14.99 10.12 12.16
CA THR A 160 -14.58 9.21 11.08
C THR A 160 -15.76 8.33 10.69
N GLN A 161 -16.49 8.72 9.64
CA GLN A 161 -17.55 7.90 9.06
C GLN A 161 -16.96 6.64 8.39
N LEU A 162 -17.52 5.47 8.70
CA LEU A 162 -17.43 4.25 7.90
C LEU A 162 -18.64 4.11 6.93
N ALA A 163 -19.38 5.19 6.70
CA ALA A 163 -20.39 5.30 5.65
C ALA A 163 -19.93 6.33 4.60
N PRO A 164 -20.18 6.10 3.31
CA PRO A 164 -19.76 7.03 2.26
C PRO A 164 -20.35 8.42 2.51
N SER A 165 -19.59 9.46 2.16
CA SER A 165 -19.94 10.86 2.41
C SER A 165 -21.27 11.31 1.77
N SER A 166 -21.86 10.49 0.90
CA SER A 166 -23.17 10.67 0.28
C SER A 166 -24.34 10.22 1.17
N SER A 167 -24.11 9.52 2.28
CA SER A 167 -25.15 8.87 3.08
C SER A 167 -25.81 9.75 4.15
N TYR A 168 -25.37 11.00 4.35
CA TYR A 168 -26.01 11.90 5.32
C TYR A 168 -26.14 13.35 4.82
N PRO A 169 -27.33 13.98 4.92
CA PRO A 169 -27.55 15.37 4.57
C PRO A 169 -27.09 16.37 5.66
N SER A 170 -26.37 15.93 6.70
CA SER A 170 -25.99 16.77 7.86
C SER A 170 -24.76 17.67 7.64
N ARG A 171 -24.04 17.51 6.53
CA ARG A 171 -22.80 18.28 6.25
C ARG A 171 -23.04 19.80 6.09
N PRO A 172 -24.10 20.28 5.43
CA PRO A 172 -24.44 21.70 5.38
C PRO A 172 -24.82 22.26 6.75
N GLU A 173 -25.56 21.50 7.56
CA GLU A 173 -25.98 21.90 8.91
C GLU A 173 -24.80 21.99 9.88
N LEU A 174 -23.91 21.00 9.88
CA LEU A 174 -22.67 21.03 10.67
C LEU A 174 -21.73 22.17 10.24
N LYS A 175 -21.65 22.44 8.93
CA LYS A 175 -20.87 23.57 8.43
C LYS A 175 -21.46 24.91 8.89
N ALA A 176 -22.79 25.04 8.89
CA ALA A 176 -23.49 26.24 9.39
C ALA A 176 -23.29 26.44 10.90
N LEU A 177 -23.34 25.36 11.69
CA LEU A 177 -23.12 25.41 13.14
C LEU A 177 -21.69 25.80 13.50
N VAL A 178 -20.68 25.23 12.82
CA VAL A 178 -19.27 25.59 13.04
C VAL A 178 -19.00 27.03 12.61
N HIS A 179 -19.58 27.48 11.49
CA HIS A 179 -19.42 28.86 11.05
C HIS A 179 -20.09 29.84 12.02
N GLY A 180 -21.28 29.52 12.51
CA GLY A 180 -21.99 30.32 13.51
C GLY A 180 -21.24 30.46 14.82
N ALA A 181 -20.58 29.38 15.28
CA ALA A 181 -19.75 29.39 16.49
C ALA A 181 -18.46 30.21 16.34
N LEU A 182 -17.96 30.42 15.11
CA LEU A 182 -16.77 31.24 14.84
C LEU A 182 -17.07 32.73 14.65
N THR A 183 -18.34 33.09 14.45
CA THR A 183 -18.80 34.47 14.19
C THR A 183 -19.62 35.08 15.34
N ALA A 184 -19.79 34.35 16.45
CA ALA A 184 -20.49 34.81 17.65
C ALA A 184 -19.50 35.31 18.72
#